data_AF-A0A7V4NN81-F1
#
_entry.id   AF-A0A7V4NN81-F1
#
_cell.length_a   1.000
_cell.length_b   1.000
_cell.length_c   1.000
_cell.angle_alpha   90.00
_cell.angle_beta   90.00
_cell.angle_gamma   90.00
#
_symmetry.space_group_name_H-M   'P 1'
#
loop_
_entity.id
_entity.type
_entity.pdbx_description
1 polymer ?
#
loop_
_entity_poly.entity_id
_entity_poly.type
_entity_poly.pdbx_seq_one_letter_code
_entity_poly.pdbx_strand_id
1 'polypeptide(L)'
;MALKGRHWLSLWLLGFLAVAIVVVVRQRAAVRLAGRLRALDEERTTLDARRAELQRRIADATSRGTLGASAETGLGLHVPSDSEFARFTVPAREGR
;
A
#
# COMPACT_ATOMS: atom_id res chain seq x y z
N MET A 1 -66.37 9.85 -21.73
CA MET A 1 -65.45 8.92 -21.06
C MET A 1 -64.24 8.61 -21.96
N ALA A 2 -63.30 9.56 -22.11
CA ALA A 2 -62.25 9.51 -23.15
C ALA A 2 -60.82 9.35 -22.59
N LEU A 3 -60.66 8.79 -21.39
CA LEU A 3 -59.36 8.67 -20.73
C LEU A 3 -58.72 7.27 -20.84
N LYS A 4 -59.41 6.29 -21.44
CA LYS A 4 -59.02 4.87 -21.36
C LYS A 4 -57.83 4.48 -22.27
N GLY A 5 -57.51 5.26 -23.31
CA GLY A 5 -56.42 4.92 -24.24
C GLY A 5 -55.08 5.59 -23.93
N ARG A 6 -55.09 6.88 -23.56
CA ARG A 6 -53.86 7.66 -23.42
C ARG A 6 -53.05 7.28 -22.18
N HIS A 7 -53.71 6.96 -21.08
CA HIS A 7 -53.03 6.54 -19.85
C HIS A 7 -52.40 5.15 -19.96
N TRP A 8 -52.89 4.31 -20.86
CA TRP A 8 -52.28 3.00 -21.10
C TRP A 8 -50.89 3.14 -21.71
N LEU A 9 -50.76 4.03 -22.71
CA LEU A 9 -49.47 4.35 -23.30
C LEU A 9 -48.54 5.01 -22.28
N SER A 10 -49.05 5.93 -21.45
CA SER A 10 -48.26 6.55 -20.38
C SER A 10 -47.75 5.54 -19.35
N LEU A 11 -48.59 4.58 -18.92
CA LEU A 11 -48.19 3.52 -17.99
C LEU A 11 -47.12 2.62 -18.60
N TRP A 12 -47.27 2.25 -19.87
CA TRP A 12 -46.27 1.46 -20.57
C TRP A 12 -44.95 2.21 -20.72
N LEU A 13 -44.99 3.50 -21.09
CA LEU A 13 -43.80 4.35 -21.16
C LEU A 13 -43.10 4.47 -19.80
N LEU A 14 -43.87 4.59 -18.72
CA LEU A 14 -43.34 4.75 -17.37
C LEU A 14 -42.70 3.45 -16.88
N GLY A 15 -43.29 2.30 -17.19
CA GLY A 15 -42.69 0.98 -16.97
C GLY A 15 -41.38 0.81 -17.75
N PHE A 16 -41.38 1.15 -19.04
CA PHE A 16 -40.17 1.11 -19.87
C PHE A 16 -39.07 2.04 -19.32
N LEU A 17 -39.44 3.27 -18.95
CA LEU A 17 -38.53 4.26 -18.38
C LEU A 17 -37.95 3.76 -17.05
N ALA A 18 -38.76 3.15 -16.18
CA ALA A 18 -38.28 2.58 -14.92
C ALA A 18 -37.24 1.48 -15.16
N VAL A 19 -37.49 0.57 -16.11
CA VAL A 19 -36.52 -0.47 -16.50
C VAL A 19 -35.23 0.15 -17.02
N ALA A 20 -35.31 1.15 -17.90
CA ALA A 20 -34.15 1.85 -18.42
C ALA A 20 -33.33 2.54 -17.30
N ILE A 21 -34.01 3.17 -16.34
CA ILE A 21 -33.36 3.79 -15.17
C ILE A 21 -32.64 2.72 -14.33
N VAL A 22 -33.28 1.58 -14.05
CA VAL A 22 -32.67 0.48 -13.28
C VAL A 22 -31.41 -0.04 -13.98
N VAL A 23 -31.45 -0.24 -15.30
CA VAL A 23 -30.29 -0.69 -16.08
C VAL A 23 -29.15 0.33 -16.00
N VAL A 24 -29.44 1.61 -16.20
CA VAL A 24 -28.43 2.69 -16.14
C VAL A 24 -27.85 2.83 -14.73
N VAL A 25 -28.68 2.76 -13.68
CA VAL A 25 -28.21 2.82 -12.29
C VAL A 25 -27.34 1.60 -11.95
N ARG A 26 -27.70 0.41 -12.44
CA ARG A 26 -26.91 -0.81 -12.29
C ARG A 26 -25.57 -0.71 -13.03
N GLN A 27 -25.55 -0.20 -14.25
CA GLN A 27 -24.31 0.06 -15.00
C GLN A 27 -23.44 1.11 -14.28
N ARG A 28 -24.03 2.18 -13.75
CA ARG A 28 -23.31 3.19 -12.97
C ARG A 28 -22.81 2.67 -11.62
N ALA A 29 -23.48 1.69 -11.01
CA ALA A 29 -23.01 1.05 -9.78
C ALA A 29 -21.70 0.26 -10.01
N ALA A 30 -21.56 -0.40 -11.16
CA ALA A 30 -20.31 -1.07 -11.54
C ALA A 30 -19.14 -0.08 -11.70
N VAL A 31 -19.39 1.12 -12.25
CA VAL A 31 -18.38 2.17 -12.42
C VAL A 31 -17.99 2.84 -11.10
N ARG A 32 -18.93 3.03 -10.16
CA ARG A 32 -18.63 3.62 -8.84
C ARG A 32 -17.80 2.70 -7.94
N LEU A 33 -17.94 1.38 -8.08
CA LEU A 33 -17.09 0.40 -7.39
C LEU A 33 -15.65 0.45 -7.89
N ALA A 34 -15.44 0.62 -9.19
CA ALA A 34 -14.10 0.80 -9.77
C ALA A 34 -13.41 2.09 -9.27
N GLY A 35 -14.17 3.18 -9.08
CA GLY A 35 -13.63 4.42 -8.52
C GLY A 35 -13.19 4.30 -7.06
N ARG A 36 -13.95 3.58 -6.23
CA ARG A 36 -13.59 3.35 -4.82
C ARG A 36 -12.37 2.44 -4.69
N LEU A 37 -12.26 1.40 -5.53
CA LEU A 37 -11.08 0.54 -5.55
C LEU A 37 -9.81 1.31 -5.96
N ARG A 38 -9.90 2.23 -6.93
CA ARG A 38 -8.77 3.08 -7.32
C ARG A 38 -8.32 4.02 -6.21
N ALA A 39 -9.26 4.66 -5.49
CA ALA A 39 -8.91 5.53 -4.38
C ALA A 39 -8.18 4.79 -3.24
N LEU A 40 -8.61 3.55 -2.93
CA LEU A 40 -7.94 2.70 -1.94
C LEU A 40 -6.55 2.22 -2.40
N ASP A 41 -6.35 2.02 -3.69
CA ASP A 41 -5.06 1.60 -4.26
C ASP A 41 -4.06 2.78 -4.30
N GLU A 42 -4.53 3.99 -4.61
CA GLU A 42 -3.75 5.23 -4.50
C GLU A 42 -3.29 5.48 -3.05
N GLU A 43 -4.16 5.25 -2.07
CA GLU A 43 -3.80 5.39 -0.65
C GLU A 43 -2.77 4.33 -0.21
N ARG A 44 -2.85 3.10 -0.74
CA ARG A 44 -1.83 2.06 -0.49
C ARG A 44 -0.47 2.39 -1.09
N THR A 45 -0.44 2.79 -2.36
CA THR A 45 0.82 3.12 -3.05
C THR A 45 1.55 4.29 -2.39
N THR A 46 0.82 5.29 -1.91
CA THR A 46 1.41 6.42 -1.18
C THR A 46 1.99 5.99 0.18
N LEU A 47 1.31 5.11 0.91
CA LEU A 47 1.82 4.56 2.17
C LEU A 47 3.06 3.66 1.95
N ASP A 48 3.06 2.84 0.91
CA ASP A 48 4.20 1.99 0.57
C ASP A 48 5.43 2.82 0.14
N ALA A 49 5.22 3.89 -0.62
CA ALA A 49 6.29 4.83 -0.97
C ALA A 49 6.87 5.50 0.29
N ARG A 50 6.02 5.92 1.23
CA ARG A 50 6.46 6.49 2.53
C ARG A 50 7.22 5.47 3.37
N ARG A 51 6.78 4.21 3.38
CA ARG A 51 7.46 3.13 4.10
C ARG A 51 8.84 2.87 3.53
N ALA A 52 8.97 2.80 2.20
CA ALA A 52 10.24 2.59 1.52
C ALA A 52 11.23 3.74 1.83
N GLU A 53 10.75 4.98 1.82
CA GLU A 53 11.55 6.16 2.16
C GLU A 53 12.05 6.11 3.62
N LEU A 54 11.15 5.78 4.56
CA LEU A 54 11.53 5.64 5.97
C LEU A 54 12.54 4.51 6.18
N GLN A 55 12.38 3.38 5.49
CA GLN A 55 13.34 2.28 5.55
C GLN A 55 14.72 2.68 5.00
N ARG A 56 14.78 3.44 3.91
CA ARG A 56 16.05 3.99 3.39
C ARG A 56 16.71 4.90 4.41
N ARG A 57 15.95 5.83 5.00
CA ARG A 57 16.47 6.75 6.04
C ARG A 57 16.99 6.01 7.27
N ILE A 58 16.32 4.93 7.69
CA ILE A 58 16.79 4.09 8.80
C ILE A 58 18.07 3.37 8.39
N ALA A 59 18.14 2.81 7.17
CA ALA A 59 19.34 2.15 6.68
C ALA A 59 20.53 3.11 6.59
N ASP A 60 20.32 4.34 6.12
CA ASP A 60 21.35 5.38 6.04
C ASP A 60 21.80 5.81 7.44
N ALA A 61 20.86 6.01 8.37
CA ALA A 61 21.18 6.36 9.75
C ALA A 61 21.88 5.23 10.53
N THR A 62 21.52 3.98 10.24
CA THR A 62 22.09 2.76 10.85
C THR A 62 23.33 2.28 10.10
N SER A 63 23.69 2.93 8.99
CA SER A 63 24.87 2.59 8.22
C SER A 63 26.08 2.63 9.15
N ARG A 64 26.88 1.56 9.15
CA ARG A 64 28.07 1.44 10.00
C ARG A 64 29.04 2.63 9.85
N GLY A 65 29.01 3.32 8.71
CA GLY A 65 29.81 4.53 8.48
C GLY A 65 29.39 5.73 9.34
N THR A 66 28.08 5.95 9.56
CA THR A 66 27.59 7.07 10.40
C THR A 66 27.71 6.74 11.88
N LEU A 67 27.40 5.50 12.28
CA LEU A 67 27.54 5.04 13.66
C LEU A 67 29.01 4.94 14.09
N GLY A 68 29.90 4.48 13.21
CA GLY A 68 31.35 4.43 13.46
C GLY A 68 31.92 5.83 13.68
N ALA A 69 31.62 6.78 12.78
CA ALA A 69 32.08 8.17 12.92
C ALA A 69 31.55 8.86 14.18
N SER A 70 30.29 8.61 14.55
CA SER A 70 29.69 9.17 15.77
C SER A 70 30.27 8.53 17.03
N ALA A 71 30.61 7.24 17.02
CA ALA A 71 31.26 6.55 18.14
C ALA A 71 32.73 6.96 18.31
N GLU A 72 33.46 7.18 17.22
CA GLU A 72 34.82 7.73 17.23
C GLU A 72 34.85 9.12 17.84
N THR A 73 33.96 10.00 17.39
CA THR A 73 33.96 11.41 17.82
C THR A 73 33.39 11.60 19.23
N GLY A 74 32.34 10.86 19.58
CA GLY A 74 31.62 11.04 20.85
C GLY A 74 32.12 10.17 22.00
N LEU A 75 32.68 8.99 21.71
CA LEU A 75 33.07 7.99 22.71
C LEU A 75 34.55 7.62 22.63
N GLY A 76 35.31 8.16 21.66
CA GLY A 76 36.72 7.82 21.45
C GLY A 76 36.94 6.38 20.99
N LEU A 77 35.89 5.71 20.49
CA LEU A 77 35.92 4.31 20.08
C LEU A 77 36.26 4.22 18.59
N HIS A 78 37.48 3.76 18.25
CA HIS A 78 37.89 3.51 16.87
C HIS A 78 37.37 2.18 16.34
N VAL A 79 37.07 2.11 15.04
CA VAL A 79 36.72 0.86 14.37
C VAL A 79 37.99 -0.01 14.25
N PRO A 80 38.05 -1.21 14.87
CA PRO A 80 39.25 -2.04 14.85
C PRO A 80 39.63 -2.43 13.42
N SER A 81 40.92 -2.37 13.11
CA SER A 81 41.46 -2.87 11.85
C SER A 81 41.33 -4.40 11.76
N ASP A 82 41.31 -4.97 10.55
CA ASP A 82 41.11 -6.42 10.37
C ASP A 82 42.17 -7.28 11.10
N SER A 83 43.32 -6.69 11.41
CA SER A 83 44.42 -7.25 12.22
C SER A 83 44.15 -7.32 13.73
N GLU A 84 43.12 -6.67 14.23
CA GLU A 84 42.79 -6.61 15.68
C GLU A 84 41.71 -7.62 16.08
N PHE A 85 41.15 -8.38 15.13
CA PHE A 85 40.15 -9.40 15.42
C PHE A 85 40.79 -10.75 15.81
N ALA A 86 40.49 -11.23 17.02
CA ALA A 86 40.79 -12.60 17.43
C ALA A 86 39.71 -13.55 16.90
N ARG A 87 40.09 -14.48 16.02
CA ARG A 87 39.19 -15.55 15.53
C ARG A 87 39.13 -16.68 16.56
N PHE A 88 38.00 -16.79 17.25
CA PHE A 88 37.72 -17.96 18.07
C PHE A 88 37.28 -19.11 17.16
N THR A 89 38.07 -20.18 17.11
CA THR A 89 37.63 -21.43 16.49
C THR A 89 36.72 -22.15 17.47
N VAL A 90 35.53 -22.54 17.02
CA VAL A 90 34.64 -23.39 17.82
C VAL A 90 35.22 -24.80 17.78
N PRO A 91 35.61 -25.39 18.92
CA PRO A 91 36.15 -26.75 18.93
C PRO A 91 35.09 -27.71 18.39
N ALA A 92 35.51 -28.58 17.46
CA ALA A 92 34.64 -29.63 16.94
C ALA A 92 34.08 -30.40 18.14
N ARG A 93 32.75 -30.48 18.21
CA ARG A 93 32.05 -31.24 19.23
C ARG A 93 32.40 -32.71 19.02
N GLU A 94 33.44 -33.18 19.68
CA GLU A 94 33.83 -34.59 19.70
C GLU A 94 32.85 -35.32 20.63
N GLY A 95 31.67 -35.59 20.07
CA GLY A 95 30.60 -36.35 20.67
C GLY A 95 30.75 -37.83 20.32
N ARG A 96 31.11 -38.59 21.36
CA ARG A 96 30.90 -40.03 21.57
C ARG A 96 29.61 -40.58 20.96
#